data_AF-A0A941CB17-F1
#
_entry.id   AF-A0A941CB17-F1
#
_cell.length_a   1.000
_cell.length_b   1.000
_cell.length_c   1.000
_cell.angle_alpha   90.00
_cell.angle_beta   90.00
_cell.angle_gamma   90.00
#
_symmetry.space_group_name_H-M   'P 1'
#
loop_
_entity.id
_entity.type
_entity.pdbx_description
1 polymer ?
#
loop_
_entity_poly.entity_id
_entity_poly.type
_entity_poly.pdbx_seq_one_letter_code
_entity_poly.pdbx_strand_id
1 'polypeptide(L)'
;MTDKKIYRYSNVELIDLIKNGINKGDIKKAKSELESRNLTPKQQTKLESEYIKHKEFQDRRKQASLTTSEWMSFFFLSSFIPKPRWRDDHFSKSELERYRKYGFETKEREAQKAKLYGSFFWILMIICSTLVYGYLTV
;
A
#
# COMPACT_ATOMS: atom_id res chain seq x y z
N MET A 1 5.84 -0.98 -13.05
CA MET A 1 4.81 -0.81 -14.11
C MET A 1 4.00 -2.09 -14.18
N THR A 2 2.67 -1.99 -14.18
CA THR A 2 1.78 -3.14 -14.36
C THR A 2 1.92 -3.70 -15.77
N ASP A 3 2.07 -5.01 -15.93
CA ASP A 3 2.14 -5.73 -17.22
C ASP A 3 0.77 -5.79 -17.93
N LYS A 4 -0.02 -4.74 -17.77
CA LYS A 4 -1.37 -4.61 -18.32
C LYS A 4 -1.23 -4.08 -19.75
N LYS A 5 -1.91 -4.72 -20.70
CA LYS A 5 -1.95 -4.23 -22.09
C LYS A 5 -2.79 -2.95 -22.19
N ILE A 6 -2.35 -1.98 -22.99
CA ILE A 6 -2.92 -0.61 -23.06
C ILE A 6 -4.42 -0.58 -23.34
N TYR A 7 -4.93 -1.45 -24.22
CA TYR A 7 -6.37 -1.52 -24.53
C TYR A 7 -7.25 -1.92 -23.32
N ARG A 8 -6.67 -2.51 -22.28
CA ARG A 8 -7.39 -2.87 -21.04
C ARG A 8 -7.46 -1.71 -20.05
N TYR A 9 -6.81 -0.59 -20.33
CA TYR A 9 -6.77 0.54 -19.41
C TYR A 9 -8.14 1.23 -19.38
N SER A 10 -8.54 1.67 -18.19
CA SER A 10 -9.69 2.56 -18.04
C SER A 10 -9.36 3.93 -18.64
N ASN A 11 -10.38 4.73 -18.96
CA ASN A 11 -10.16 6.08 -19.48
C ASN A 11 -9.33 6.94 -18.50
N VAL A 12 -9.56 6.78 -17.20
CA VAL A 12 -8.81 7.50 -16.15
C VAL A 12 -7.35 7.06 -16.10
N GLU A 13 -7.08 5.76 -16.23
CA GLU A 13 -5.72 5.22 -16.29
C GLU A 13 -4.97 5.65 -17.57
N LEU A 14 -5.67 5.76 -18.70
CA LEU A 14 -5.11 6.29 -19.94
C LEU A 14 -4.71 7.76 -19.79
N ILE A 15 -5.60 8.59 -19.23
CA ILE A 15 -5.27 10.00 -18.95
C ILE A 15 -4.08 10.10 -17.99
N ASP A 16 -4.05 9.29 -16.94
CA ASP A 16 -2.95 9.28 -15.99
C ASP A 16 -1.61 8.95 -16.68
N LEU A 17 -1.61 7.95 -17.57
CA LEU A 17 -0.43 7.56 -18.33
C LEU A 17 -0.02 8.63 -19.35
N ILE A 18 -0.97 9.33 -19.97
CA ILE A 18 -0.69 10.43 -20.91
C ILE A 18 -0.08 11.63 -20.17
N LYS A 19 -0.62 12.00 -19.00
CA LYS A 19 -0.19 13.19 -18.24
C LYS A 19 1.11 12.94 -17.46
N ASN A 20 1.29 11.76 -16.89
CA ASN A 20 2.38 11.46 -15.95
C ASN A 20 3.36 10.38 -16.45
N GLY A 21 3.13 9.83 -17.64
CA GLY A 21 3.99 8.79 -18.21
C GLY A 21 5.39 9.31 -18.55
N ILE A 22 6.38 8.44 -18.40
CA ILE A 22 7.78 8.74 -18.76
C ILE A 22 8.11 8.24 -20.17
N ASN A 23 7.56 7.08 -20.56
CA ASN A 23 7.84 6.45 -21.85
C ASN A 23 6.98 7.05 -22.97
N LYS A 24 7.62 7.76 -23.90
CA LYS A 24 6.96 8.37 -25.07
C LYS A 24 6.20 7.37 -25.94
N GLY A 25 6.68 6.13 -26.05
CA GLY A 25 6.01 5.08 -26.82
C GLY A 25 4.66 4.68 -26.21
N ASP A 26 4.62 4.52 -24.89
CA ASP A 26 3.40 4.16 -24.16
C ASP A 26 2.40 5.31 -24.13
N ILE A 27 2.89 6.55 -23.98
CA ILE A 27 2.08 7.77 -24.07
C ILE A 27 1.38 7.85 -25.43
N LYS A 28 2.13 7.62 -26.53
CA LYS A 28 1.56 7.65 -27.88
C LYS A 28 0.48 6.60 -28.05
N LYS A 29 0.73 5.37 -27.61
CA LYS A 29 -0.25 4.27 -27.67
C LYS A 29 -1.50 4.57 -26.84
N ALA A 30 -1.34 5.10 -25.63
CA ALA A 30 -2.46 5.48 -24.77
C ALA A 30 -3.28 6.62 -25.35
N LYS A 31 -2.64 7.61 -25.98
CA LYS A 31 -3.33 8.69 -26.69
C LYS A 31 -4.16 8.15 -27.85
N SER A 32 -3.58 7.29 -28.70
CA SER A 32 -4.31 6.67 -29.81
C SER A 32 -5.48 5.81 -29.34
N GLU A 33 -5.31 5.05 -28.26
CA GLU A 33 -6.38 4.24 -27.65
C GLU A 33 -7.50 5.10 -27.05
N LEU A 34 -7.17 6.24 -26.45
CA LEU A 34 -8.17 7.16 -25.92
C LEU A 34 -8.95 7.85 -27.05
N GLU A 35 -8.25 8.25 -28.12
CA GLU A 35 -8.85 8.85 -29.33
C GLU A 35 -9.77 7.85 -30.04
N SER A 36 -9.39 6.57 -30.14
CA SER A 36 -10.22 5.54 -30.78
C SER A 36 -11.56 5.28 -30.06
N ARG A 37 -11.69 5.72 -28.80
CA ARG A 37 -12.94 5.59 -28.02
C ARG A 37 -13.98 6.66 -28.37
N ASN A 38 -13.64 7.65 -29.22
CA ASN A 38 -14.57 8.65 -29.75
C ASN A 38 -15.50 9.26 -28.68
N LEU A 39 -14.93 9.69 -27.56
CA LEU A 39 -15.68 10.26 -26.45
C LEU A 39 -16.36 11.57 -26.85
N THR A 40 -17.65 11.69 -26.58
CA THR A 40 -18.41 12.93 -26.76
C THR A 40 -17.88 14.05 -25.85
N PRO A 41 -18.10 15.34 -26.18
CA PRO A 41 -17.64 16.46 -25.34
C PRO A 41 -18.12 16.37 -23.88
N LYS A 42 -19.37 15.91 -23.66
CA LYS A 42 -19.92 15.69 -22.31
C LYS A 42 -19.22 14.55 -21.56
N GLN A 43 -18.78 13.51 -22.26
CA GLN A 43 -18.02 12.42 -21.64
C GLN A 43 -16.58 12.84 -21.33
N GLN A 44 -15.97 13.69 -22.17
CA GLN A 44 -14.63 14.23 -21.93
C GLN A 44 -14.59 15.08 -20.66
N THR A 45 -15.57 15.98 -20.47
CA THR A 45 -15.66 16.80 -19.25
C THR A 45 -15.90 15.95 -18.01
N LYS A 46 -16.78 14.93 -18.10
CA LYS A 46 -16.97 13.96 -17.03
C LYS A 46 -15.67 13.21 -16.70
N LEU A 47 -14.95 12.76 -17.71
CA LEU A 47 -13.70 12.02 -17.55
C LEU A 47 -12.62 12.85 -16.87
N GLU A 48 -12.46 14.13 -17.21
CA GLU A 48 -11.54 15.03 -16.49
C GLU A 48 -11.94 15.17 -15.01
N SER A 49 -13.23 15.29 -14.72
CA SER A 49 -13.72 15.32 -13.33
C SER A 49 -13.43 14.02 -12.56
N GLU A 50 -13.56 12.86 -13.22
CA GLU A 50 -13.24 11.56 -12.65
C GLU A 50 -11.73 11.41 -12.42
N TYR A 51 -10.91 11.92 -13.32
CA TYR A 51 -9.45 11.94 -13.18
C TYR A 51 -9.00 12.79 -11.99
N ILE A 52 -9.56 13.99 -11.81
CA ILE A 52 -9.28 14.85 -10.65
C ILE A 52 -9.64 14.13 -9.34
N LYS A 53 -10.86 13.58 -9.25
CA LYS A 53 -11.29 12.81 -8.06
C LYS A 53 -10.39 11.61 -7.80
N HIS A 54 -9.98 10.90 -8.84
CA HIS A 54 -9.07 9.77 -8.73
C HIS A 54 -7.71 10.19 -8.14
N LYS A 55 -7.16 11.33 -8.57
CA LYS A 55 -5.92 11.88 -8.00
C LYS A 55 -6.09 12.30 -6.55
N GLU A 56 -7.16 13.00 -6.22
CA GLU A 56 -7.47 13.34 -4.83
C GLU A 56 -7.55 12.10 -3.94
N PHE A 57 -8.20 11.02 -4.41
CA PHE A 57 -8.25 9.78 -3.64
C PHE A 57 -6.89 9.10 -3.50
N GLN A 58 -6.05 9.13 -4.54
CA GLN A 58 -4.68 8.62 -4.43
C GLN A 58 -3.88 9.39 -3.38
N ASP A 59 -3.96 10.72 -3.39
CA ASP A 59 -3.19 11.57 -2.48
C ASP A 59 -3.71 11.47 -1.05
N ARG A 60 -5.03 11.43 -0.85
CA ARG A 60 -5.63 11.16 0.47
C ARG A 60 -5.17 9.81 1.02
N ARG A 61 -5.10 8.76 0.19
CA ARG A 61 -4.60 7.45 0.62
C ARG A 61 -3.12 7.47 0.97
N LYS A 62 -2.30 8.24 0.25
CA LYS A 62 -0.87 8.41 0.55
C LYS A 62 -0.63 9.04 1.92
N GLN A 63 -1.45 10.03 2.26
CA GLN A 63 -1.36 10.76 3.52
C GLN A 63 -2.07 10.07 4.68
N ALA A 64 -2.97 9.13 4.41
CA ALA A 64 -3.71 8.42 5.43
C ALA A 64 -2.78 7.63 6.37
N SER A 65 -3.07 7.72 7.66
CA SER A 65 -2.43 6.91 8.70
C SER A 65 -2.83 5.44 8.57
N LEU A 66 -2.10 4.58 9.27
CA LEU A 66 -2.51 3.20 9.52
C LEU A 66 -3.86 3.18 10.23
N THR A 67 -4.72 2.30 9.76
CA THR A 67 -5.92 1.96 10.51
C THR A 67 -5.55 1.20 11.78
N THR A 68 -6.41 1.26 12.79
CA THR A 68 -6.18 0.57 14.07
C THR A 68 -5.91 -0.93 13.89
N SER A 69 -6.62 -1.59 12.97
CA SER A 69 -6.43 -3.02 12.67
C SER A 69 -5.08 -3.32 12.01
N GLU A 70 -4.66 -2.50 11.04
CA GLU A 70 -3.33 -2.61 10.43
C GLU A 70 -2.25 -2.40 11.49
N TRP A 71 -2.40 -1.38 12.35
CA TRP A 71 -1.47 -1.09 13.43
C TRP A 71 -1.31 -2.27 14.39
N MET A 72 -2.42 -2.85 14.85
CA MET A 72 -2.44 -4.04 15.71
C MET A 72 -1.77 -5.24 15.04
N SER A 73 -1.96 -5.41 13.73
CA SER A 73 -1.32 -6.47 12.96
C SER A 73 0.20 -6.33 12.99
N PHE A 74 0.74 -5.12 12.83
CA PHE A 74 2.19 -4.90 12.97
C PHE A 74 2.69 -5.08 14.40
N PHE A 75 1.89 -4.70 15.40
CA PHE A 75 2.24 -4.82 16.81
C PHE A 75 2.35 -6.29 17.26
N PHE A 76 1.33 -7.11 17.01
CA PHE A 76 1.32 -8.50 17.48
C PHE A 76 2.07 -9.46 16.55
N LEU A 77 1.86 -9.33 15.23
CA LEU A 77 2.28 -10.36 14.27
C LEU A 77 3.74 -10.20 13.84
N SER A 78 4.35 -9.03 14.04
CA SER A 78 5.69 -8.80 13.49
C SER A 78 6.82 -9.54 14.21
N SER A 79 6.64 -9.94 15.47
CA SER A 79 7.74 -10.44 16.30
C SER A 79 7.63 -11.92 16.67
N PHE A 80 6.42 -12.49 16.67
CA PHE A 80 6.19 -13.87 17.16
C PHE A 80 5.51 -14.80 16.16
N ILE A 81 5.08 -14.32 14.99
CA ILE A 81 4.50 -15.20 13.98
C ILE A 81 5.62 -15.77 13.11
N PRO A 82 5.83 -17.09 13.12
CA PRO A 82 6.80 -17.70 12.22
C PRO A 82 6.37 -17.47 10.77
N LYS A 83 7.36 -17.30 9.89
CA LYS A 83 7.12 -17.22 8.45
C LYS A 83 6.27 -18.44 8.01
N PRO A 84 5.16 -18.24 7.29
CA PRO A 84 4.37 -19.36 6.81
C PRO A 84 5.20 -20.20 5.82
N ARG A 85 5.08 -21.53 5.90
CA ARG A 85 5.88 -22.44 5.04
C ARG A 85 5.65 -22.25 3.54
N TRP A 86 4.52 -21.67 3.14
CA TRP A 86 4.11 -21.46 1.75
C TRP A 86 4.55 -20.10 1.17
N ARG A 87 5.24 -19.25 1.94
CA ARG A 87 5.68 -17.92 1.47
C ARG A 87 7.05 -17.57 2.08
N ASP A 88 7.97 -17.11 1.23
CA ASP A 88 9.34 -16.81 1.66
C ASP A 88 9.51 -15.45 2.35
N ASP A 89 8.52 -14.56 2.26
CA ASP A 89 8.53 -13.25 2.91
C ASP A 89 7.74 -13.25 4.23
N HIS A 90 8.21 -12.41 5.16
CA HIS A 90 7.52 -12.18 6.42
C HIS A 90 6.39 -11.17 6.18
N PHE A 91 5.21 -11.36 6.78
CA PHE A 91 4.06 -10.46 6.65
C PHE A 91 4.47 -8.99 6.76
N SER A 92 5.16 -8.64 7.86
CA SER A 92 5.61 -7.27 8.11
C SER A 92 6.62 -6.74 7.10
N LYS A 93 7.46 -7.59 6.48
CA LYS A 93 8.37 -7.15 5.41
C LYS A 93 7.62 -6.87 4.12
N SER A 94 6.71 -7.77 3.74
CA SER A 94 5.94 -7.65 2.50
C SER A 94 5.00 -6.44 2.50
N GLU A 95 4.36 -6.16 3.63
CA GLU A 95 3.46 -5.01 3.78
C GLU A 95 4.23 -3.69 3.78
N LEU A 96 5.42 -3.67 4.40
CA LEU A 96 6.27 -2.48 4.47
C LEU A 96 6.91 -2.18 3.11
N GLU A 97 7.32 -3.21 2.37
CA GLU A 97 7.75 -3.08 0.97
C GLU A 97 6.60 -2.57 0.08
N ARG A 98 5.37 -3.04 0.31
CA ARG A 98 4.18 -2.51 -0.36
C ARG A 98 4.00 -1.02 -0.07
N TYR A 99 4.11 -0.59 1.18
CA TYR A 99 4.00 0.83 1.52
C TYR A 99 5.06 1.67 0.81
N ARG A 100 6.31 1.21 0.81
CA ARG A 100 7.41 1.87 0.12
C ARG A 100 7.19 1.96 -1.38
N LYS A 101 6.74 0.88 -2.01
CA LYS A 101 6.50 0.80 -3.46
C LYS A 101 5.42 1.77 -3.95
N TYR A 102 4.41 2.04 -3.12
CA TYR A 102 3.29 2.92 -3.47
C TYR A 102 3.43 4.34 -2.87
N GLY A 103 4.52 4.64 -2.15
CA GLY A 103 4.76 5.95 -1.56
C GLY A 103 3.85 6.26 -0.36
N PHE A 104 3.46 5.24 0.42
CA PHE A 104 2.69 5.40 1.65
C PHE A 104 3.60 5.69 2.85
N GLU A 105 4.35 6.80 2.81
CA GLU A 105 5.40 7.13 3.80
C GLU A 105 4.87 7.23 5.24
N THR A 106 3.68 7.84 5.43
CA THR A 106 3.05 7.94 6.75
C THR A 106 2.77 6.56 7.34
N LYS A 107 2.18 5.66 6.54
CA LYS A 107 1.89 4.29 6.96
C LYS A 107 3.15 3.49 7.23
N GLU A 108 4.18 3.64 6.38
CA GLU A 108 5.46 2.98 6.57
C GLU A 108 6.08 3.36 7.93
N ARG A 109 6.13 4.66 8.24
CA ARG A 109 6.68 5.17 9.50
C ARG A 109 5.89 4.66 10.71
N GLU A 110 4.56 4.68 10.64
CA GLU A 110 3.71 4.18 11.72
C GLU A 110 3.82 2.65 11.88
N ALA A 111 3.98 1.90 10.78
CA ALA A 111 4.18 0.44 10.81
C ALA A 111 5.49 0.08 11.51
N GLN A 112 6.56 0.82 11.22
CA GLN A 112 7.85 0.65 11.89
C GLN A 112 7.75 0.90 13.39
N LYS A 113 7.04 1.96 13.81
CA LYS A 113 6.78 2.24 15.23
C LYS A 113 5.97 1.12 15.90
N ALA A 114 4.88 0.69 15.28
CA ALA A 114 4.04 -0.40 15.78
C ALA A 114 4.84 -1.69 16.00
N LYS A 115 5.70 -2.04 15.03
CA LYS A 115 6.61 -3.19 15.12
C LYS A 115 7.60 -3.07 16.27
N LEU A 116 8.18 -1.89 16.47
CA LEU A 116 9.13 -1.65 17.56
C LEU A 116 8.43 -1.78 18.92
N TYR A 117 7.27 -1.16 19.09
CA TYR A 117 6.47 -1.26 20.32
C TYR A 117 6.01 -2.70 20.59
N GLY A 118 5.57 -3.41 19.56
CA GLY A 118 5.21 -4.83 19.68
C GLY A 118 6.39 -5.68 20.15
N SER A 119 7.58 -5.43 19.63
CA SER A 119 8.80 -6.12 20.05
C SER A 119 9.11 -5.88 21.53
N PHE A 120 9.04 -4.63 22.00
CA PHE A 120 9.22 -4.31 23.42
C PHE A 120 8.14 -4.94 24.31
N PHE A 121 6.89 -4.91 23.88
CA PHE A 121 5.78 -5.53 24.59
C PHE A 121 6.03 -7.01 24.84
N TRP A 122 6.42 -7.76 23.81
CA TRP A 122 6.70 -9.18 23.97
C TRP A 122 7.92 -9.50 24.84
N ILE A 123 8.99 -8.71 24.73
CA ILE A 123 10.16 -8.85 25.62
C ILE A 123 9.73 -8.68 27.07
N LEU A 124 8.93 -7.65 27.36
CA LEU A 124 8.41 -7.39 28.70
C LEU A 124 7.49 -8.51 29.18
N MET A 125 6.62 -9.04 28.31
CA MET A 125 5.76 -10.18 28.64
C MET A 125 6.56 -11.43 29.00
N ILE A 126 7.66 -11.72 28.29
CA ILE A 126 8.54 -12.84 28.61
C ILE A 126 9.19 -12.64 29.98
N ILE A 127 9.72 -11.44 30.25
CA ILE A 127 10.33 -11.11 31.55
C ILE A 127 9.32 -11.32 32.68
N CYS A 128 8.13 -10.72 32.57
CA CYS A 128 7.06 -10.89 33.55
C CYS A 128 6.68 -12.36 33.73
N SER A 129 6.53 -13.13 32.65
CA SER A 129 6.20 -14.56 32.72
C SER A 129 7.28 -15.36 33.45
N THR A 130 8.56 -15.08 33.21
CA THR A 130 9.67 -15.76 33.90
C THR A 130 9.74 -15.42 35.38
N LEU A 131 9.47 -14.16 35.75
CA LEU A 131 9.42 -13.73 37.16
C LEU A 131 8.26 -14.38 37.92
N VAL A 132 7.06 -14.41 37.32
CA VAL A 132 5.89 -15.05 37.92
C VAL A 132 6.13 -16.55 38.10
N TYR A 133 6.68 -17.22 37.08
CA TYR A 133 7.02 -18.64 37.18
C TYR A 133 8.04 -18.91 38.29
N GLY A 134 9.09 -18.07 38.39
CA GLY A 134 10.07 -18.16 39.46
C GLY A 134 9.47 -17.95 40.86
N TYR A 135 8.54 -16.99 41.01
CA TYR A 135 7.85 -16.76 42.28
C TYR A 135 6.94 -17.93 42.68
N LEU A 136 6.26 -18.57 41.72
CA LEU A 136 5.34 -19.69 41.99
C LEU A 136 6.06 -21.03 42.26
N THR A 137 7.35 -21.13 41.91
CA THR A 137 8.13 -22.38 42.04
C THR A 137 9.08 -22.37 43.24
N VAL A 138 9.22 -21.22 43.91
CA VAL A 138 9.89 -21.05 45.22
C VAL A 138 8.86 -21.19 46.32
#